data_AF-A0A852Z5G8-F1
#
_entry.id   AF-A0A852Z5G8-F1
#
_cell.length_a   1.000
_cell.length_b   1.000
_cell.length_c   1.000
_cell.angle_alpha   90.00
_cell.angle_beta   90.00
_cell.angle_gamma   90.00
#
_symmetry.space_group_name_H-M   'P 1'
#
loop_
_entity.id
_entity.type
_entity.pdbx_description
1 polymer ?
#
loop_
_entity_poly.entity_id
_entity_poly.type
_entity_poly.pdbx_seq_one_letter_code
_entity_poly.pdbx_strand_id
1 'polypeptide(L)'
;MTPVDLPLAVLAIGFALALGRVAWGPSPADRVIAAELAFVVLLAGLGLLAVRLESTHVLTVAVVVALLQFVTTAALAYLIQRTHTGEEDSE
;
A
#
# COMPACT_ATOMS: atom_id res chain seq x y z
N MET A 1 -3.29 -0.42 28.44
CA MET A 1 -3.56 -0.43 26.99
C MET A 1 -4.23 0.89 26.66
N THR A 2 -3.58 1.71 25.84
CA THR A 2 -4.19 2.90 25.25
C THR A 2 -5.24 2.46 24.21
N PRO A 3 -6.28 3.26 23.92
CA PRO A 3 -7.30 2.90 22.94
C PRO A 3 -6.74 2.65 21.53
N VAL A 4 -5.52 3.10 21.24
CA VAL A 4 -4.82 2.88 19.97
C VAL A 4 -4.06 1.56 19.88
N ASP A 5 -3.84 0.85 20.99
CA ASP A 5 -3.06 -0.40 20.99
C ASP A 5 -3.78 -1.53 20.24
N LEU A 6 -5.09 -1.68 20.46
CA LEU A 6 -5.90 -2.70 19.80
C LEU A 6 -5.94 -2.50 18.27
N PRO A 7 -6.29 -1.32 17.73
CA PRO A 7 -6.29 -1.12 16.29
C PRO A 7 -4.88 -1.24 15.68
N LEU A 8 -3.82 -0.82 16.38
CA LEU A 8 -2.44 -1.05 15.92
C LEU A 8 -2.12 -2.55 15.80
N ALA A 9 -2.53 -3.37 16.76
CA ALA A 9 -2.33 -4.82 16.70
C ALA A 9 -3.10 -5.45 15.53
N VAL A 10 -4.36 -5.03 15.32
CA VAL A 10 -5.18 -5.50 14.19
C VAL A 10 -4.55 -5.12 12.85
N LEU A 11 -4.07 -3.88 12.70
CA LEU A 11 -3.40 -3.42 11.49
C LEU A 11 -2.07 -4.14 11.26
N ALA A 12 -1.29 -4.42 12.32
CA ALA A 12 -0.06 -5.19 12.19
C ALA A 12 -0.32 -6.61 11.67
N ILE A 13 -1.36 -7.28 12.18
CA ILE A 13 -1.79 -8.59 11.68
C ILE A 13 -2.26 -8.48 10.23
N GLY A 14 -3.11 -7.49 9.92
CA GLY A 14 -3.60 -7.24 8.55
C GLY A 14 -2.46 -6.99 7.56
N PHE A 15 -1.45 -6.24 7.97
CA PHE A 15 -0.26 -5.96 7.17
C PHE A 15 0.54 -7.24 6.91
N ALA A 16 0.77 -8.06 7.93
CA ALA A 16 1.47 -9.33 7.79
C ALA A 16 0.72 -10.30 6.85
N LEU A 17 -0.61 -10.36 6.95
CA LEU A 17 -1.45 -11.16 6.05
C LEU A 17 -1.39 -10.65 4.61
N ALA A 18 -1.44 -9.32 4.41
CA ALA A 18 -1.30 -8.71 3.09
C ALA A 18 0.07 -9.03 2.47
N LEU A 19 1.16 -8.91 3.23
CA LEU A 19 2.49 -9.30 2.78
C LEU A 19 2.58 -10.79 2.42
N GLY A 20 1.99 -11.67 3.25
CA GLY A 20 1.89 -13.09 2.91
C GLY A 20 1.17 -13.30 1.58
N ARG A 21 0.12 -12.52 1.30
CA ARG A 21 -0.63 -12.59 0.04
C ARG A 21 0.14 -12.03 -1.16
N VAL A 22 1.03 -11.05 -0.97
CA VAL A 22 1.97 -10.57 -1.98
C VAL A 22 2.99 -11.66 -2.34
N ALA A 23 3.47 -12.42 -1.37
CA ALA A 23 4.44 -13.49 -1.59
C ALA A 23 3.82 -14.73 -2.26
N TRP A 24 2.68 -15.21 -1.76
CA TRP A 24 2.08 -16.50 -2.14
C TRP A 24 0.73 -16.38 -2.85
N GLY A 25 0.45 -15.24 -3.48
CA GLY A 25 -0.80 -15.06 -4.22
C GLY A 25 -0.90 -15.94 -5.48
N PRO A 26 -2.08 -16.53 -5.80
CA PRO A 26 -2.24 -17.45 -6.92
C PRO A 26 -2.22 -16.74 -8.28
N SER A 27 -2.75 -15.50 -8.37
CA SER A 27 -2.69 -14.70 -9.60
C SER A 27 -1.76 -13.48 -9.44
N PRO A 28 -1.11 -13.02 -10.52
CA PRO A 28 -0.35 -11.76 -10.51
C PRO A 28 -1.21 -10.57 -10.06
N ALA A 29 -2.47 -10.49 -10.53
CA ALA A 29 -3.39 -9.43 -10.17
C ALA A 29 -3.66 -9.39 -8.65
N ASP A 30 -3.83 -10.54 -8.02
CA ASP A 30 -4.06 -10.59 -6.58
C ASP A 30 -2.84 -10.12 -5.78
N ARG A 31 -1.63 -10.42 -6.27
CA ARG A 31 -0.39 -9.99 -5.62
C ARG A 31 -0.24 -8.47 -5.69
N VAL A 32 -0.64 -7.86 -6.81
CA VAL A 32 -0.67 -6.39 -6.97
C VAL A 32 -1.68 -5.76 -6.02
N ILE A 33 -2.92 -6.28 -5.97
CA ILE A 33 -3.96 -5.77 -5.06
C ILE A 33 -3.53 -5.93 -3.59
N ALA A 34 -2.90 -7.05 -3.24
CA ALA A 34 -2.37 -7.27 -1.90
C ALA A 34 -1.27 -6.27 -1.52
N ALA A 35 -0.41 -5.87 -2.48
CA ALA A 35 0.62 -4.86 -2.24
C ALA A 35 0.01 -3.47 -2.00
N GLU A 36 -0.98 -3.10 -2.82
CA GLU A 36 -1.76 -1.87 -2.62
C GLU A 36 -2.45 -1.85 -1.23
N LEU A 37 -3.09 -2.96 -0.85
CA LEU A 37 -3.71 -3.09 0.46
C LEU A 37 -2.67 -2.96 1.59
N ALA A 38 -1.49 -3.55 1.44
CA ALA A 38 -0.42 -3.43 2.43
C ALA A 38 -0.02 -1.96 2.64
N PHE A 39 0.07 -1.15 1.59
CA PHE A 39 0.34 0.28 1.71
C PHE A 39 -0.79 1.04 2.43
N VAL A 40 -2.05 0.74 2.13
CA VAL A 40 -3.19 1.37 2.81
C VAL A 40 -3.18 1.04 4.31
N VAL A 41 -2.93 -0.22 4.68
CA VAL A 41 -2.82 -0.66 6.07
C VAL A 41 -1.62 0.01 6.76
N LEU A 42 -0.50 0.14 6.07
CA LEU A 42 0.69 0.86 6.57
C LEU A 42 0.37 2.33 6.85
N LEU A 43 -0.31 3.03 5.94
CA LEU A 43 -0.75 4.42 6.13
C LEU A 43 -1.66 4.57 7.35
N ALA A 44 -2.63 3.67 7.53
CA ALA A 44 -3.50 3.65 8.70
C ALA A 44 -2.71 3.43 10.00
N GLY A 45 -1.71 2.54 9.96
CA GLY A 45 -0.80 2.29 11.07
C GLY A 45 0.05 3.51 11.43
N LEU A 46 0.59 4.21 10.44
CA LEU A 46 1.35 5.47 10.63
C LEU A 46 0.47 6.55 11.28
N GLY A 47 -0.80 6.68 10.87
CA GLY A 47 -1.73 7.62 11.49
C GLY A 47 -1.96 7.34 12.98
N LEU A 48 -2.21 6.07 13.36
CA LEU A 48 -2.36 5.67 14.76
C LEU A 48 -1.04 5.82 15.54
N LEU A 49 0.10 5.56 14.90
CA LEU A 49 1.41 5.73 15.50
C LEU A 49 1.71 7.21 15.78
N ALA A 50 1.27 8.13 14.91
CA ALA A 50 1.38 9.57 15.13
C ALA A 50 0.62 9.99 16.40
N VAL A 51 -0.59 9.44 16.61
CA VAL A 51 -1.37 9.67 17.83
C VAL A 51 -0.64 9.11 19.06
N ARG A 52 -0.12 7.88 18.97
CA ARG A 52 0.59 7.23 20.08
C ARG A 52 1.88 7.96 20.48
N LEU A 53 2.61 8.50 19.51
CA LEU A 53 3.87 9.20 19.72
C LEU A 53 3.69 10.70 19.95
N GLU A 54 2.45 11.21 19.90
CA GLU A 54 2.12 12.63 20.02
C GLU A 54 2.97 13.50 19.06
N SER A 55 3.24 12.99 17.86
CA SER A 55 4.22 13.57 16.94
C SER A 55 3.68 13.68 15.52
N THR A 56 3.77 14.88 14.95
CA THR A 56 3.39 15.17 13.56
C THR A 56 4.42 14.66 12.54
N HIS A 57 5.64 14.34 12.96
CA HIS A 57 6.67 13.81 12.05
C HIS A 57 6.22 12.51 11.38
N VAL A 58 5.48 11.66 12.11
CA VAL A 58 4.94 10.41 11.56
C VAL A 58 3.89 10.68 10.48
N LEU A 59 3.09 11.74 10.62
CA LEU A 59 2.15 12.17 9.58
C LEU A 59 2.87 12.67 8.33
N THR A 60 3.99 13.37 8.48
CA THR A 60 4.83 13.76 7.34
C THR A 60 5.32 12.53 6.57
N VAL A 61 5.77 11.50 7.28
CA VAL A 61 6.14 10.22 6.66
C VAL A 61 4.93 9.59 5.96
N ALA A 62 3.76 9.57 6.60
CA ALA A 62 2.54 9.02 6.00
C ALA A 62 2.15 9.72 4.70
N VAL A 63 2.25 11.05 4.65
CA VAL A 63 1.98 11.84 3.43
C VAL A 63 2.98 11.50 2.33
N VAL A 64 4.28 11.41 2.65
CA VAL A 64 5.30 11.03 1.67
C VAL A 64 5.02 9.62 1.12
N VAL A 65 4.72 8.66 1.99
CA VAL A 65 4.38 7.29 1.57
C VAL A 65 3.10 7.28 0.71
N ALA A 66 2.08 8.06 1.05
CA ALA A 66 0.85 8.17 0.26
C ALA A 66 1.12 8.69 -1.16
N LEU A 67 1.95 9.73 -1.30
CA LEU A 67 2.34 10.27 -2.59
C LEU A 67 3.14 9.25 -3.41
N LEU A 68 4.08 8.54 -2.78
CA LEU A 68 4.86 7.48 -3.44
C LEU A 68 3.97 6.32 -3.91
N GLN A 69 2.98 5.91 -3.12
CA GLN A 69 2.04 4.87 -3.50
C GLN A 69 1.20 5.33 -4.70
N PHE A 70 0.64 6.54 -4.66
CA PHE A 70 -0.13 7.09 -5.78
C PHE A 70 0.69 7.14 -7.08
N VAL A 71 1.94 7.62 -7.01
CA VAL A 71 2.85 7.65 -8.18
C VAL A 71 3.15 6.24 -8.68
N THR A 72 3.35 5.28 -7.78
CA THR A 72 3.59 3.87 -8.15
C THR A 72 2.41 3.29 -8.93
N THR A 73 1.18 3.49 -8.46
CA THR A 73 -0.04 3.03 -9.14
C THR A 73 -0.22 3.72 -10.50
N ALA A 74 0.00 5.04 -10.57
CA ALA A 74 -0.08 5.79 -11.82
C ALA A 74 0.99 5.34 -12.84
N ALA A 75 2.21 5.10 -12.40
CA ALA A 75 3.30 4.59 -13.24
C ALA A 75 2.99 3.19 -13.78
N LEU A 76 2.39 2.31 -12.97
CA LEU A 76 1.97 1.00 -13.40
C LEU A 76 0.85 1.07 -14.46
N ALA A 77 -0.14 1.95 -14.26
CA ALA A 77 -1.20 2.16 -15.26
C ALA A 77 -0.62 2.68 -16.59
N TYR A 78 0.30 3.65 -16.53
CA TYR A 78 1.00 4.17 -17.71
C TYR A 78 1.81 3.08 -18.43
N LEU A 79 2.49 2.21 -17.68
CA LEU A 79 3.26 1.06 -18.18
C LEU A 79 2.38 0.04 -18.92
N ILE A 80 1.18 -0.22 -18.42
CA ILE A 80 0.24 -1.16 -19.05
C ILE A 80 -0.37 -0.53 -20.32
N GLN A 81 -0.68 0.76 -20.30
CA GLN A 81 -1.27 1.43 -21.47
C GLN A 81 -0.32 1.44 -22.67
N ARG A 82 0.98 1.72 -22.44
CA ARG A 82 1.99 1.74 -23.52
C ARG A 82 2.26 0.37 -24.15
N THR A 83 2.03 -0.74 -23.44
CA THR A 83 2.24 -2.07 -24.00
C THR A 83 1.17 -2.44 -25.01
N HIS A 84 -0.06 -1.93 -24.86
CA HIS A 84 -1.16 -2.21 -25.79
C HIS A 84 -1.05 -1.44 -27.12
N THR A 85 -0.44 -0.25 -27.13
CA THR A 85 -0.32 0.58 -28.34
C THR A 85 0.69 0.06 -29.37
N GLY A 86 1.59 -0.84 -28.97
CA GLY A 86 2.59 -1.43 -29.88
C GLY A 86 2.08 -2.61 -30.72
N GLU A 87 0.95 -3.22 -30.34
CA GLU A 87 0.36 -4.37 -31.05
C GLU A 87 -0.58 -3.92 -32.19
N GLU A 88 -1.28 -2.79 -32.04
CA GLU A 88 -2.20 -2.26 -33.06
C GLU A 88 -1.51 -1.70 -34.31
N ASP A 89 -0.25 -1.24 -34.20
CA ASP A 89 0.55 -0.76 -35.35
C ASP A 89 1.22 -1.90 -36.15
N SER A 90 1.03 -3.17 -35.73
CA SER A 90 1.65 -4.35 -36.35
C SER A 90 0.70 -5.22 -37.18
N GLU A 91 -0.59 -4.87 -37.25
CA GLU A 91 -1.61 -5.47 -38.15
C GLU A 91 -1.93 -4.55 -39.33
#